data_AF-A0A8S3EPN3-F1
#
_entry.id   AF-A0A8S3EPN3-F1
#
_cell.length_a   1.000
_cell.length_b   1.000
_cell.length_c   1.000
_cell.angle_alpha   90.00
_cell.angle_beta   90.00
_cell.angle_gamma   90.00
#
_symmetry.space_group_name_H-M   'P 1'
#
loop_
_entity.id
_entity.type
_entity.pdbx_description
1 polymer ?
#
loop_
_entity_poly.entity_id
_entity_poly.type
_entity_poly.pdbx_seq_one_letter_code
_entity_poly.pdbx_strand_id
1 'polypeptide(L)'
;DYEFILDRACVQFEPDDRDYIRVTQRTYEHIDQTNSYDVLRSTRHFGPMTFYYAWYKKIDRLMNDMIRRNFMNDAAAVLQLYAIIHPNSKVATYNFSDANSHDLVQAYIENEARIPDLLSEALRQQSRKAQQTAAASG
;
A
#
# COMPACT_ATOMS: atom_id res chain seq x y z
N ASP A 1 -11.53 6.16 16.69
CA ASP A 1 -10.27 5.43 16.50
C ASP A 1 -10.47 4.11 15.80
N TYR A 2 -9.77 3.90 14.68
CA TYR A 2 -9.84 2.67 13.90
C TYR A 2 -9.21 1.48 14.62
N GLU A 3 -8.07 1.67 15.28
CA GLU A 3 -7.40 0.63 16.06
C GLU A 3 -8.33 0.05 17.15
N PHE A 4 -9.04 0.92 17.88
CA PHE A 4 -10.02 0.51 18.88
C PHE A 4 -11.12 -0.40 18.30
N ILE A 5 -11.65 -0.07 17.12
CA ILE A 5 -12.68 -0.88 16.44
C ILE A 5 -12.13 -2.27 16.10
N LEU A 6 -10.92 -2.33 15.55
CA LEU A 6 -10.27 -3.57 15.14
C LEU A 6 -9.89 -4.44 16.35
N ASP A 7 -9.38 -3.83 17.42
CA ASP A 7 -9.11 -4.53 18.67
C ASP A 7 -10.38 -5.12 19.28
N ARG A 8 -11.48 -4.36 19.24
CA ARG A 8 -12.76 -4.86 19.74
C ARG A 8 -13.28 -6.02 18.89
N ALA A 9 -13.11 -5.96 17.57
CA ALA A 9 -13.48 -7.06 16.68
C ALA A 9 -12.71 -8.34 17.02
N CYS A 10 -11.40 -8.26 17.28
CA CYS A 10 -10.58 -9.42 17.68
C CYS A 10 -10.98 -10.03 19.03
N VAL A 11 -11.57 -9.25 19.93
CA VAL A 11 -12.03 -9.75 21.25
C VAL A 11 -13.44 -10.32 21.16
N GLN A 12 -14.27 -9.78 20.27
CA GLN A 12 -15.70 -10.06 20.22
C GLN A 12 -16.07 -11.25 19.32
N PHE A 13 -15.28 -11.49 18.28
CA PHE A 13 -15.59 -12.45 17.22
C PHE A 13 -14.40 -13.37 16.97
N GLU A 14 -14.69 -14.58 16.49
CA GLU A 14 -13.66 -15.48 15.95
C GLU A 14 -13.15 -14.96 14.59
N PRO A 15 -11.90 -15.26 14.19
CA PRO A 15 -11.32 -14.75 12.94
C PRO A 15 -12.08 -15.14 11.67
N ASP A 16 -12.79 -16.28 11.68
CA ASP A 16 -13.61 -16.77 10.56
C ASP A 16 -15.08 -16.35 10.66
N ASP A 17 -15.46 -15.63 11.72
CA ASP A 17 -16.80 -15.07 11.87
C ASP A 17 -17.08 -14.04 10.76
N ARG A 18 -18.28 -14.12 10.17
CA ARG A 18 -18.75 -13.19 9.16
C ARG A 18 -18.74 -11.74 9.66
N ASP A 19 -19.02 -11.52 10.94
CA ASP A 19 -19.05 -10.20 11.54
C ASP A 19 -17.64 -9.64 11.76
N TYR A 20 -16.66 -10.50 12.09
CA TYR A 20 -15.25 -10.12 12.12
C TYR A 20 -14.79 -9.62 10.74
N ILE A 21 -15.06 -10.42 9.70
CA ILE A 21 -14.72 -10.09 8.32
C ILE A 21 -15.42 -8.79 7.88
N ARG A 22 -16.72 -8.64 8.16
CA ARG A 22 -17.49 -7.45 7.79
C ARG A 22 -16.93 -6.19 8.45
N VAL A 23 -16.67 -6.22 9.76
CA VAL A 23 -16.20 -5.04 10.50
C VAL A 23 -14.79 -4.65 10.05
N THR A 24 -13.86 -5.61 10.00
CA THR A 24 -12.48 -5.34 9.60
C THR A 24 -12.37 -4.78 8.19
N GLN A 25 -13.03 -5.42 7.20
CA GLN A 25 -13.02 -4.95 5.82
C GLN A 25 -13.67 -3.57 5.68
N ARG A 26 -14.79 -3.31 6.38
CA ARG A 26 -15.45 -2.00 6.35
C ARG A 26 -14.56 -0.90 6.94
N THR A 27 -13.83 -1.22 8.00
CA THR A 27 -12.84 -0.31 8.59
C THR A 27 -11.71 -0.01 7.60
N TYR A 28 -11.17 -1.03 6.91
CA TYR A 28 -10.14 -0.83 5.90
C TYR A 28 -10.65 0.04 4.74
N GLU A 29 -11.84 -0.23 4.22
CA GLU A 29 -12.44 0.61 3.18
C GLU A 29 -12.58 2.08 3.59
N HIS A 30 -12.95 2.34 4.85
CA HIS A 30 -13.05 3.71 5.32
C HIS A 30 -11.67 4.39 5.44
N ILE A 31 -10.65 3.67 5.89
CA ILE A 31 -9.26 4.14 5.91
C ILE A 31 -8.76 4.50 4.51
N ASP A 32 -9.03 3.65 3.52
CA ASP A 32 -8.68 3.88 2.10
C ASP A 32 -9.37 5.13 1.54
N GLN A 33 -10.66 5.30 1.85
CA GLN A 33 -11.45 6.47 1.44
C GLN A 33 -10.92 7.77 2.03
N THR A 34 -10.49 7.76 3.29
CA THR A 34 -10.01 8.95 4.01
C THR A 34 -8.48 9.12 3.94
N ASN A 35 -7.78 8.22 3.25
CA ASN A 35 -6.31 8.14 3.21
C ASN A 35 -5.65 8.13 4.59
N SER A 36 -6.28 7.50 5.58
CA SER A 36 -5.85 7.56 6.99
C SER A 36 -4.93 6.41 7.39
N TYR A 37 -4.02 5.97 6.51
CA TYR A 37 -3.19 4.76 6.74
C TYR A 37 -2.28 4.84 7.96
N ASP A 38 -1.82 6.05 8.28
CA ASP A 38 -0.88 6.32 9.37
C ASP A 38 -1.43 5.86 10.73
N VAL A 39 -2.75 5.88 10.89
CA VAL A 39 -3.42 5.47 12.13
C VAL A 39 -3.17 3.99 12.48
N LEU A 40 -2.78 3.16 11.50
CA LEU A 40 -2.49 1.75 11.72
C LEU A 40 -1.01 1.38 11.52
N ARG A 41 -0.14 2.25 11.00
CA ARG A 41 1.24 1.91 10.57
C ARG A 41 2.08 1.22 11.63
N SER A 42 1.92 1.59 12.89
CA SER A 42 2.69 1.01 14.02
C SER A 42 1.83 0.10 14.91
N THR A 43 0.82 -0.53 14.32
CA THR A 43 -0.12 -1.43 15.03
C THR A 43 -0.07 -2.83 14.41
N ARG A 44 -0.57 -3.83 15.15
CA ARG A 44 -0.75 -5.20 14.64
C ARG A 44 -1.70 -5.30 13.43
N HIS A 45 -2.49 -4.25 13.17
CA HIS A 45 -3.51 -4.24 12.14
C HIS A 45 -3.02 -3.77 10.76
N PHE A 46 -1.81 -3.22 10.66
CA PHE A 46 -1.26 -2.76 9.38
C PHE A 46 -1.09 -3.89 8.36
N GLY A 47 -0.58 -5.03 8.81
CA GLY A 47 -0.34 -6.21 7.98
C GLY A 47 -1.64 -6.75 7.36
N PRO A 48 -2.66 -7.10 8.16
CA PRO A 48 -3.96 -7.54 7.66
C PRO A 48 -4.63 -6.54 6.69
N MET A 49 -4.55 -5.25 6.98
CA MET A 49 -5.06 -4.20 6.08
C MET A 49 -4.32 -4.19 4.74
N THR A 50 -2.99 -4.24 4.77
CA THR A 50 -2.15 -4.26 3.56
C THR A 50 -2.42 -5.51 2.72
N PHE A 51 -2.56 -6.66 3.38
CA PHE A 51 -2.94 -7.91 2.73
C PHE A 51 -4.32 -7.82 2.07
N TYR A 52 -5.32 -7.24 2.76
CA TYR A 52 -6.65 -7.00 2.21
C TYR A 52 -6.57 -6.17 0.92
N TYR A 53 -5.83 -5.06 0.91
CA TYR A 53 -5.69 -4.25 -0.30
C TYR A 53 -4.98 -5.00 -1.42
N ALA A 54 -3.89 -5.73 -1.14
CA ALA A 54 -3.20 -6.53 -2.14
C ALA A 54 -4.12 -7.62 -2.73
N TRP A 55 -4.87 -8.32 -1.88
CA TRP A 55 -5.81 -9.37 -2.27
C TRP A 55 -6.88 -8.85 -3.25
N TYR A 56 -7.49 -7.71 -2.93
CA TYR A 56 -8.54 -7.10 -3.78
C TYR A 56 -7.99 -6.15 -4.86
N LYS A 57 -6.67 -6.15 -5.08
CA LYS A 57 -5.95 -5.28 -6.03
C LYS A 57 -6.24 -3.78 -5.84
N LYS A 58 -6.34 -3.31 -4.60
CA LYS A 58 -6.64 -1.92 -4.19
C LYS A 58 -5.41 -1.22 -3.58
N ILE A 59 -4.20 -1.53 -4.03
CA ILE A 59 -2.96 -1.03 -3.40
C ILE A 59 -2.59 0.40 -3.77
N ASP A 60 -3.20 0.97 -4.82
CA ASP A 60 -2.84 2.27 -5.41
C ASP A 60 -2.77 3.41 -4.40
N ARG A 61 -3.79 3.55 -3.54
CA ARG A 61 -3.87 4.67 -2.60
C ARG A 61 -2.91 4.50 -1.43
N LEU A 62 -2.71 3.27 -0.95
CA LEU A 62 -1.70 2.94 0.06
C LEU A 62 -0.29 3.21 -0.48
N MET A 63 0.00 2.80 -1.71
CA MET A 63 1.28 3.09 -2.35
C MET A 63 1.48 4.59 -2.57
N ASN A 64 0.44 5.33 -2.97
CA ASN A 64 0.51 6.79 -3.06
C ASN A 64 0.88 7.44 -1.70
N ASP A 65 0.30 6.97 -0.59
CA ASP A 65 0.69 7.45 0.75
C ASP A 65 2.16 7.15 1.06
N MET A 66 2.63 5.92 0.78
CA MET A 66 4.04 5.53 0.96
C MET A 66 5.00 6.37 0.12
N ILE A 67 4.73 6.53 -1.18
CA ILE A 67 5.56 7.31 -2.10
C ILE A 67 5.65 8.78 -1.65
N ARG A 68 4.52 9.39 -1.29
CA ARG A 68 4.46 10.79 -0.82
C ARG A 68 5.25 11.02 0.47
N ARG A 69 5.34 10.00 1.33
CA ARG A 69 6.10 10.01 2.59
C ARG A 69 7.55 9.55 2.42
N ASN A 70 8.01 9.31 1.19
CA ASN A 70 9.36 8.82 0.87
C ASN A 70 9.65 7.40 1.40
N PHE A 71 8.62 6.58 1.58
CA PHE A 71 8.71 5.17 1.95
C PHE A 71 8.71 4.28 0.70
N MET A 72 9.68 4.51 -0.18
CA MET A 72 9.71 3.84 -1.49
C MET A 72 9.94 2.32 -1.38
N ASN A 73 10.74 1.88 -0.41
CA ASN A 73 10.98 0.46 -0.16
C ASN A 73 9.72 -0.23 0.36
N ASP A 74 8.92 0.44 1.21
CA ASP A 74 7.64 -0.10 1.67
C ASP A 74 6.67 -0.24 0.49
N ALA A 75 6.61 0.74 -0.41
CA ALA A 75 5.79 0.65 -1.62
C ALA A 75 6.22 -0.53 -2.50
N ALA A 76 7.52 -0.75 -2.69
CA ALA A 76 8.05 -1.91 -3.40
C ALA A 76 7.72 -3.23 -2.68
N ALA A 77 7.77 -3.27 -1.35
CA ALA A 77 7.41 -4.45 -0.56
C ALA A 77 5.91 -4.79 -0.68
N VAL A 78 5.03 -3.79 -0.69
CA VAL A 78 3.59 -3.99 -0.97
C VAL A 78 3.39 -4.52 -2.38
N LEU A 79 4.15 -4.01 -3.36
CA LEU A 79 4.09 -4.51 -4.73
C LEU A 79 4.62 -5.95 -4.85
N GLN A 80 5.64 -6.31 -4.07
CA GLN A 80 6.14 -7.68 -3.98
C GLN A 80 5.07 -8.62 -3.41
N LEU A 81 4.39 -8.23 -2.33
CA LEU A 81 3.25 -8.97 -1.80
C LEU A 81 2.15 -9.15 -2.86
N TYR A 82 1.83 -8.08 -3.59
CA TYR A 82 0.88 -8.13 -4.68
C TYR A 82 1.29 -9.12 -5.78
N ALA A 83 2.56 -9.12 -6.19
CA ALA A 83 3.10 -10.07 -7.17
C ALA A 83 3.01 -11.53 -6.68
N ILE A 84 3.27 -11.78 -5.38
CA ILE A 84 3.15 -13.11 -4.78
C ILE A 84 1.68 -13.59 -4.80
N ILE A 85 0.73 -12.71 -4.49
CA ILE A 85 -0.70 -13.05 -4.47
C ILE A 85 -1.26 -13.23 -5.89
N HIS A 86 -0.74 -12.46 -6.86
CA HIS A 86 -1.18 -12.47 -8.25
C HIS A 86 -0.06 -12.95 -9.17
N PRO A 87 0.27 -14.26 -9.21
CA PRO A 87 1.42 -14.76 -9.97
C PRO A 87 1.32 -14.57 -11.49
N ASN A 88 0.10 -14.35 -12.00
CA ASN A 88 -0.15 -14.04 -13.42
C ASN A 88 -0.06 -12.53 -13.74
N SER A 89 0.27 -11.71 -12.74
CA SER A 89 0.45 -10.27 -12.90
C SER A 89 1.70 -9.97 -13.73
N LYS A 90 1.65 -8.90 -14.52
CA LYS A 90 2.83 -8.41 -15.24
C LYS A 90 3.94 -7.96 -14.30
N VAL A 91 3.62 -7.47 -13.11
CA VAL A 91 4.66 -7.10 -12.14
C VAL A 91 5.31 -8.32 -11.47
N ALA A 92 4.66 -9.49 -11.50
CA ALA A 92 5.22 -10.73 -10.96
C ALA A 92 6.38 -11.29 -11.80
N THR A 93 6.61 -10.77 -13.01
CA THR A 93 7.76 -11.18 -13.85
C THR A 93 9.06 -10.50 -13.46
N TYR A 94 9.01 -9.47 -12.61
CA TYR A 94 10.19 -8.70 -12.22
C TYR A 94 10.92 -9.38 -11.05
N ASN A 95 12.26 -9.27 -11.05
CA ASN A 95 13.05 -9.69 -9.90
C ASN A 95 13.11 -8.57 -8.83
N PHE A 96 12.35 -8.75 -7.75
CA PHE A 96 12.29 -7.79 -6.64
C PHE A 96 13.59 -7.69 -5.80
N SER A 97 14.56 -8.61 -5.94
CA SER A 97 15.84 -8.51 -5.21
C SER A 97 16.80 -7.48 -5.84
N ASP A 98 16.70 -7.31 -7.16
CA ASP A 98 17.71 -6.56 -7.93
C ASP A 98 17.12 -5.31 -8.59
N ALA A 99 15.79 -5.23 -8.72
CA ALA A 99 15.12 -4.13 -9.39
C ALA A 99 15.04 -2.88 -8.50
N ASN A 100 15.21 -1.71 -9.12
CA ASN A 100 14.99 -0.43 -8.47
C ASN A 100 13.51 -0.26 -8.11
N SER A 101 13.22 0.12 -6.86
CA SER A 101 11.87 0.40 -6.37
C SER A 101 11.08 1.35 -7.28
N HIS A 102 11.75 2.34 -7.88
CA HIS A 102 11.15 3.28 -8.82
C HIS A 102 10.69 2.58 -10.12
N ASP A 103 11.52 1.71 -10.68
CA ASP A 103 11.21 1.00 -11.93
C ASP A 103 10.07 -0.01 -11.70
N LEU A 104 10.07 -0.67 -10.55
CA LEU A 104 8.98 -1.56 -10.14
C LEU A 104 7.64 -0.82 -10.03
N VAL A 105 7.62 0.34 -9.35
CA VAL A 105 6.43 1.17 -9.22
C VAL A 105 5.97 1.70 -10.59
N GLN A 106 6.90 2.14 -11.43
CA GLN A 106 6.59 2.59 -12.79
C GLN A 106 5.96 1.47 -13.64
N ALA A 107 6.54 0.26 -13.59
CA ALA A 107 6.00 -0.90 -14.28
C ALA A 107 4.57 -1.25 -13.80
N TYR A 108 4.31 -1.15 -12.50
CA TYR A 108 2.96 -1.32 -11.97
C TYR A 108 1.98 -0.28 -12.51
N ILE A 109 2.37 1.00 -12.50
CA ILE A 109 1.56 2.12 -12.99
C ILE A 109 1.12 1.88 -14.44
N GLU A 110 2.04 1.46 -15.29
CA GLU A 110 1.80 1.28 -16.73
C GLU A 110 0.90 0.08 -17.04
N ASN A 111 0.91 -0.94 -16.17
CA ASN A 111 0.36 -2.24 -16.51
C ASN A 111 -0.89 -2.62 -15.73
N GLU A 112 -0.98 -2.24 -14.44
CA GLU A 112 -1.99 -2.80 -13.53
C GLU A 112 -2.59 -1.81 -12.52
N ALA A 113 -2.07 -0.59 -12.41
CA ALA A 113 -2.67 0.42 -11.54
C ALA A 113 -4.12 0.73 -11.97
N ARG A 114 -5.00 0.83 -10.97
CA ARG A 114 -6.39 1.25 -11.14
C ARG A 114 -6.53 2.77 -11.24
N ILE A 115 -5.60 3.50 -10.61
CA ILE A 115 -5.55 4.96 -10.57
C ILE A 115 -4.13 5.41 -10.96
N PRO A 116 -3.71 5.17 -12.22
CA PRO A 116 -2.33 5.42 -12.66
C PRO A 116 -1.93 6.89 -12.52
N ASP A 117 -2.84 7.83 -12.74
CA ASP A 117 -2.56 9.27 -12.62
C ASP A 117 -2.17 9.68 -11.20
N LEU A 118 -2.81 9.08 -10.19
CA LEU A 118 -2.53 9.36 -8.77
C LEU A 118 -1.08 8.98 -8.42
N LEU A 119 -0.68 7.77 -8.81
CA LEU A 119 0.65 7.25 -8.56
C LEU A 119 1.72 7.96 -9.40
N SER A 120 1.42 8.21 -10.68
CA SER A 120 2.32 8.96 -11.58
C SER A 120 2.66 10.33 -11.00
N GLU A 121 1.65 11.04 -10.49
CA GLU A 121 1.86 12.36 -9.88
C GLU A 121 2.66 12.26 -8.58
N ALA A 122 2.36 11.27 -7.73
CA ALA A 122 3.13 11.05 -6.49
C ALA A 122 4.61 10.79 -6.78
N LEU A 123 4.90 9.95 -7.78
CA LEU A 123 6.25 9.59 -8.17
C LEU A 123 7.03 10.80 -8.68
N ARG A 124 6.43 11.58 -9.59
CA ARG A 124 7.00 12.84 -10.11
C ARG A 124 7.32 13.82 -8.99
N GLN A 125 6.42 13.99 -8.01
CA GLN A 125 6.63 14.87 -6.88
C GLN A 125 7.79 14.41 -5.99
N GLN A 126 7.91 13.09 -5.76
CA GLN A 126 8.99 12.51 -4.96
C GLN A 126 10.35 12.73 -5.64
N SER A 127 10.46 12.51 -6.95
CA SER A 127 11.72 12.71 -7.69
C SER A 127 12.17 14.18 -7.66
N ARG A 128 11.23 15.12 -7.80
CA ARG A 128 11.53 16.57 -7.70
C ARG A 128 12.05 16.95 -6.31
N LYS A 129 11.43 16.42 -5.25
CA LYS A 129 11.90 16.64 -3.88
C LYS A 129 13.32 16.12 -3.69
N ALA A 130 13.61 14.90 -4.16
CA ALA A 130 14.93 14.31 -4.08
C ALA A 130 16.00 15.17 -4.80
N GLN A 131 15.69 15.71 -5.98
CA GLN A 131 16.58 16.62 -6.73
C GLN A 131 16.84 17.93 -5.99
N GLN A 132 15.80 18.52 -5.39
CA GLN A 132 15.94 19.76 -4.61
C GLN A 132 16.78 19.55 -3.34
N THR A 133 16.58 18.43 -2.63
CA THR A 133 17.40 18.08 -1.47
C THR A 133 18.87 17.88 -1.86
N ALA A 134 19.14 17.18 -2.97
CA ALA A 134 20.50 16.96 -3.46
C ALA A 134 21.21 18.28 -3.83
N ALA A 135 20.50 19.20 -4.49
CA ALA A 135 21.03 20.51 -4.87
C ALA A 135 21.25 21.46 -3.69
N ALA A 136 20.55 21.28 -2.56
CA ALA A 136 20.75 22.07 -1.34
C ALA A 136 21.90 21.56 -0.46
N SER A 137 22.36 20.32 -0.68
CA SER A 137 23.43 19.66 0.07
C SER A 137 24.81 19.68 -0.62
N GLY A 138 24.90 20.22 -1.84
CA GLY A 138 26.14 20.39 -2.61
C GLY A 138 26.52 21.85 -2.74
#